data_AF-A0A915ZHS7-F1
#
_entry.id   AF-A0A915ZHS7-F1
#
_cell.length_a   1.000
_cell.length_b   1.000
_cell.length_c   1.000
_cell.angle_alpha   90.00
_cell.angle_beta   90.00
_cell.angle_gamma   90.00
#
_symmetry.space_group_name_H-M   'P 1'
#
loop_
_entity.id
_entity.type
_entity.pdbx_description
1 polymer ?
#
loop_
_entity_poly.entity_id
_entity_poly.type
_entity_poly.pdbx_seq_one_letter_code
_entity_poly.pdbx_strand_id
1 'polypeptide(L)'
;MEPCVTKIALVTGANKGIGYAIVRNLALRYAQRSSDNPPLTIFLTARDPNRGQESLRKIKQELKSKQILKDENGNVDIKFLRMDLIDEQSIKDVKQILANENGLDILINNAAIASGIGEFDINVVRSTLATNFYVGMLKTLSSPELQKEFSREDLDIDELIGLMKKFENDVENNQWIKEGWPSKAYSVSKVGLNAMTKIFARRADSEGKNILVHACCPGWVATDMGGPNAPRNIDQGAETPIYLALDENVVPETKNGEFWRNKQVVPWN
;
A
#
# COMPACT_ATOMS: atom_id res chain seq x y z
N MET A 1 28.64 -18.13 -12.19
CA MET A 1 27.95 -16.90 -11.76
C MET A 1 26.48 -17.18 -11.92
N GLU A 2 25.71 -17.15 -10.84
CA GLU A 2 24.24 -17.18 -10.98
C GLU A 2 23.82 -15.98 -11.82
N PRO A 3 22.82 -16.13 -12.72
CA PRO A 3 22.34 -15.01 -13.52
C PRO A 3 21.81 -13.92 -12.57
N CYS A 4 22.21 -12.67 -12.82
CA CYS A 4 21.71 -11.52 -12.06
C CYS A 4 20.19 -11.38 -12.31
N VAL A 5 19.39 -11.83 -11.36
CA VAL A 5 17.92 -11.82 -11.48
C VAL A 5 17.44 -10.39 -11.24
N THR A 6 16.70 -9.83 -12.20
CA THR A 6 16.09 -8.50 -12.06
C THR A 6 15.03 -8.54 -10.95
N LYS A 7 15.15 -7.66 -9.95
CA LYS A 7 14.10 -7.44 -8.96
C LYS A 7 12.90 -6.75 -9.60
N ILE A 8 11.70 -7.14 -9.20
CA ILE A 8 10.43 -6.59 -9.67
C ILE A 8 9.70 -5.90 -8.53
N ALA A 9 9.37 -4.62 -8.72
CA ALA A 9 8.51 -3.86 -7.83
C ALA A 9 7.19 -3.50 -8.51
N LEU A 10 6.09 -3.50 -7.77
CA LEU A 10 4.78 -3.03 -8.23
C LEU A 10 4.21 -2.01 -7.25
N VAL A 11 3.77 -0.85 -7.79
CA VAL A 11 3.11 0.20 -7.01
C VAL A 11 1.69 0.39 -7.51
N THR A 12 0.71 0.16 -6.64
CA THR A 12 -0.72 0.34 -6.98
C THR A 12 -1.12 1.81 -6.96
N GLY A 13 -1.89 2.28 -7.95
CA GLY A 13 -2.46 3.64 -7.95
C GLY A 13 -1.39 4.74 -8.02
N ALA A 14 -0.41 4.55 -8.89
CA ALA A 14 0.81 5.35 -8.97
C ALA A 14 0.78 6.47 -10.03
N ASN A 15 -0.38 6.72 -10.66
CA ASN A 15 -0.50 7.78 -11.66
C ASN A 15 -0.53 9.21 -11.10
N LYS A 16 -0.62 9.39 -9.78
CA LYS A 16 -0.62 10.70 -9.10
C LYS A 16 -0.28 10.57 -7.61
N GLY A 17 -0.15 11.71 -6.94
CA GLY A 17 -0.07 11.80 -5.49
C GLY A 17 1.12 11.04 -4.91
N ILE A 18 0.90 10.33 -3.81
CA ILE A 18 1.95 9.60 -3.10
C ILE A 18 2.48 8.43 -3.94
N GLY A 19 1.62 7.69 -4.65
CA GLY A 19 2.06 6.59 -5.52
C GLY A 19 3.00 7.03 -6.64
N TYR A 20 2.77 8.21 -7.22
CA TYR A 20 3.68 8.83 -8.20
C TYR A 20 5.05 9.10 -7.58
N ALA A 21 5.06 9.75 -6.40
CA ALA A 21 6.29 10.05 -5.68
C ALA A 21 7.02 8.78 -5.23
N ILE A 22 6.28 7.72 -4.86
CA ILE A 22 6.86 6.41 -4.54
C ILE A 22 7.63 5.87 -5.73
N VAL A 23 7.03 5.77 -6.93
CA VAL A 23 7.73 5.23 -8.11
C VAL A 23 8.98 6.05 -8.42
N ARG A 24 8.86 7.38 -8.47
CA ARG A 24 9.98 8.27 -8.77
C ARG A 24 11.13 8.13 -7.78
N ASN A 25 10.82 8.19 -6.48
CA ASN A 25 11.85 8.21 -5.45
C ASN A 25 12.38 6.80 -5.13
N LEU A 26 11.59 5.75 -5.37
CA LEU A 26 12.05 4.36 -5.32
C LEU A 26 13.15 4.14 -6.36
N ALA A 27 12.93 4.58 -7.61
CA ALA A 27 13.93 4.52 -8.67
C ALA A 27 15.23 5.27 -8.27
N LEU A 28 15.10 6.52 -7.81
CA LEU A 28 16.25 7.32 -7.37
C LEU A 28 17.05 6.67 -6.25
N ARG A 29 16.37 6.21 -5.19
CA ARG A 29 17.05 5.63 -4.03
C ARG A 29 17.63 4.26 -4.34
N TYR A 30 16.96 3.45 -5.15
CA TYR A 30 17.49 2.15 -5.56
C TYR A 30 18.79 2.31 -6.33
N ALA A 31 18.83 3.23 -7.30
CA ALA A 31 20.02 3.49 -8.10
C ALA A 31 21.20 4.09 -7.32
N GLN A 32 20.92 4.73 -6.18
CA GLN A 32 21.96 5.26 -5.27
C GLN A 32 22.56 4.21 -4.33
N ARG A 33 21.98 3.00 -4.26
CA ARG A 33 22.57 1.90 -3.50
C ARG A 33 23.81 1.34 -4.24
N SER A 34 24.48 0.36 -3.64
CA SER A 34 25.67 -0.30 -4.23
C SER A 34 25.49 -0.62 -5.72
N SER A 35 26.55 -0.46 -6.51
CA SER A 35 26.61 -0.87 -7.92
C SER A 35 26.34 -2.37 -8.12
N ASP A 36 26.47 -3.17 -7.05
CA ASP A 36 26.28 -4.62 -7.09
C ASP A 36 24.80 -5.05 -6.93
N ASN A 37 23.87 -4.10 -6.73
CA ASN A 37 22.45 -4.46 -6.67
C ASN A 37 21.96 -5.00 -8.02
N PRO A 38 21.07 -6.01 -8.01
CA PRO A 38 20.44 -6.47 -9.24
C PRO A 38 19.66 -5.34 -9.92
N PRO A 39 19.41 -5.40 -11.23
CA PRO A 39 18.49 -4.47 -11.88
C PRO A 39 17.11 -4.46 -11.23
N LEU A 40 16.45 -3.31 -11.25
CA LEU A 40 15.08 -3.16 -10.74
C LEU A 40 14.14 -2.78 -11.89
N THR A 41 13.05 -3.52 -12.05
CA THR A 41 11.90 -3.08 -12.86
C THR A 41 10.78 -2.65 -11.93
N ILE A 42 10.31 -1.40 -12.09
CA ILE A 42 9.17 -0.86 -11.34
C ILE A 42 7.95 -0.80 -12.26
N PHE A 43 6.92 -1.56 -11.93
CA PHE A 43 5.60 -1.44 -12.53
C PHE A 43 4.81 -0.31 -11.84
N LEU A 44 4.71 0.81 -12.54
CA LEU A 44 3.75 1.87 -12.26
C LEU A 44 2.37 1.37 -12.72
N THR A 45 1.42 1.29 -11.80
CA THR A 45 0.06 0.86 -12.17
C THR A 45 -0.99 1.95 -11.97
N ALA A 46 -2.01 1.91 -12.81
CA ALA A 46 -3.16 2.78 -12.75
C ALA A 46 -4.37 2.11 -13.41
N ARG A 47 -5.58 2.46 -12.94
CA ARG A 47 -6.83 1.99 -13.56
C ARG A 47 -7.03 2.55 -14.97
N ASP A 48 -6.61 3.81 -15.17
CA ASP A 48 -6.74 4.55 -16.42
C ASP A 48 -5.42 4.48 -17.20
N PRO A 49 -5.41 3.86 -18.39
CA PRO A 49 -4.20 3.72 -19.20
C PRO A 49 -3.58 5.05 -19.63
N ASN A 50 -4.40 6.05 -19.98
CA ASN A 50 -3.92 7.34 -20.47
C ASN A 50 -3.18 8.08 -19.36
N ARG A 51 -3.77 8.15 -18.17
CA ARG A 51 -3.16 8.78 -16.99
C ARG A 51 -1.91 8.03 -16.55
N GLY A 52 -1.93 6.70 -16.61
CA GLY A 52 -0.78 5.86 -16.31
C GLY A 52 0.40 6.16 -17.25
N GLN A 53 0.16 6.13 -18.56
CA GLN A 53 1.18 6.43 -19.56
C GLN A 53 1.70 7.87 -19.48
N GLU A 54 0.82 8.84 -19.22
CA GLU A 54 1.24 10.23 -18.99
C GLU A 54 2.17 10.34 -17.78
N SER A 55 1.80 9.71 -16.66
CA SER A 55 2.65 9.71 -15.45
C SER A 55 3.99 9.04 -15.67
N LEU A 56 4.03 7.94 -16.43
CA LEU A 56 5.27 7.26 -16.80
C LEU A 56 6.19 8.21 -17.60
N ARG A 57 5.67 8.90 -18.61
CA ARG A 57 6.45 9.87 -19.40
C ARG A 57 7.01 10.99 -18.52
N LYS A 58 6.19 11.54 -17.61
CA LYS A 58 6.63 12.59 -16.68
C LYS A 58 7.75 12.11 -15.77
N ILE A 59 7.61 10.94 -15.15
CA ILE A 59 8.66 10.37 -14.28
C ILE A 59 9.94 10.14 -15.08
N LYS A 60 9.87 9.52 -16.26
CA LYS A 60 11.06 9.31 -17.11
C LYS A 60 11.73 10.64 -17.46
N GLN A 61 10.96 11.67 -17.78
CA GLN A 61 11.50 13.00 -18.06
C GLN A 61 12.18 13.65 -16.85
N GLU A 62 11.57 13.55 -15.66
CA GLU A 62 12.15 14.07 -14.40
C GLU A 62 13.45 13.35 -14.03
N LEU A 63 13.54 12.05 -14.33
CA LEU A 63 14.69 11.20 -14.01
C LEU A 63 15.79 11.22 -15.09
N LYS A 64 15.51 11.73 -16.29
CA LYS A 64 16.44 11.74 -17.44
C LYS A 64 17.83 12.32 -17.11
N SER A 65 17.87 13.39 -16.33
CA SER A 65 19.14 14.04 -15.94
C SER A 65 19.99 13.22 -14.97
N LYS A 66 19.43 12.14 -14.40
CA LYS A 66 20.06 11.32 -13.37
C LYS A 66 20.79 10.11 -13.94
N GLN A 67 20.54 9.72 -15.20
CA GLN A 67 21.18 8.59 -15.86
C GLN A 67 21.03 7.26 -15.09
N ILE A 68 19.89 7.11 -14.40
CA ILE A 68 19.58 5.90 -13.61
C ILE A 68 18.70 4.91 -14.37
N LEU A 69 18.11 5.34 -15.48
CA LEU A 69 17.15 4.55 -16.23
C LEU A 69 17.86 3.59 -17.19
N LYS A 70 17.25 2.44 -17.46
CA LYS A 70 17.79 1.39 -18.32
C LYS A 70 18.10 1.86 -19.74
N ASP A 71 17.28 2.77 -20.28
CA ASP A 71 17.48 3.41 -21.58
C ASP A 71 18.65 4.43 -21.59
N GLU A 72 19.23 4.71 -20.43
CA GLU A 72 20.37 5.61 -20.20
C GLU A 72 21.59 4.86 -19.61
N ASN A 73 21.67 3.54 -19.82
CA ASN A 73 22.68 2.64 -19.22
C ASN A 73 22.64 2.56 -17.68
N GLY A 74 21.54 2.97 -17.06
CA GLY A 74 21.30 2.80 -15.63
C GLY A 74 20.68 1.44 -15.29
N ASN A 75 20.44 1.22 -14.00
CA ASN A 75 20.04 -0.09 -13.44
C ASN A 75 18.53 -0.21 -13.13
N VAL A 76 17.73 0.81 -13.50
CA VAL A 76 16.28 0.85 -13.18
C VAL A 76 15.46 0.96 -14.46
N ASP A 77 14.48 0.08 -14.64
CA ASP A 77 13.44 0.22 -15.65
C ASP A 77 12.11 0.61 -14.98
N ILE A 78 11.31 1.41 -15.66
CA ILE A 78 9.97 1.77 -15.21
C ILE A 78 9.00 1.47 -16.34
N LYS A 79 8.05 0.57 -16.07
CA LYS A 79 7.04 0.11 -17.01
C LYS A 79 5.66 0.51 -16.51
N PHE A 80 4.74 0.75 -17.44
CA PHE A 80 3.32 0.93 -17.10
C PHE A 80 2.58 -0.40 -17.21
N LEU A 81 1.71 -0.69 -16.25
CA LEU A 81 0.80 -1.82 -16.28
C LEU A 81 -0.60 -1.37 -15.83
N ARG A 82 -1.63 -1.58 -16.66
CA ARG A 82 -3.02 -1.28 -16.27
C ARG A 82 -3.41 -2.22 -15.13
N MET A 83 -3.90 -1.64 -14.05
CA MET A 83 -4.41 -2.39 -12.91
C MET A 83 -5.58 -1.65 -12.29
N ASP A 84 -6.72 -2.32 -12.21
CA ASP A 84 -7.89 -1.87 -11.50
C ASP A 84 -8.22 -2.86 -10.37
N LEU A 85 -8.19 -2.39 -9.12
CA LEU A 85 -8.31 -3.25 -7.94
C LEU A 85 -9.72 -3.79 -7.72
N ILE A 86 -10.72 -3.22 -8.39
CA ILE A 86 -12.11 -3.69 -8.32
C ILE A 86 -12.48 -4.61 -9.49
N ASP A 87 -11.55 -4.87 -10.41
CA ASP A 87 -11.73 -5.72 -11.59
C ASP A 87 -10.91 -7.00 -11.41
N GLU A 88 -11.58 -8.13 -11.15
CA GLU A 88 -10.93 -9.41 -10.91
C GLU A 88 -10.09 -9.87 -12.10
N GLN A 89 -10.56 -9.61 -13.33
CA GLN A 89 -9.80 -9.96 -14.53
C GLN A 89 -8.53 -9.12 -14.63
N SER A 90 -8.62 -7.82 -14.30
CA SER A 90 -7.43 -6.96 -14.21
C SER A 90 -6.38 -7.53 -13.26
N ILE A 91 -6.78 -8.07 -12.11
CA ILE A 91 -5.86 -8.66 -11.13
C ILE A 91 -5.25 -9.95 -11.67
N LYS A 92 -6.04 -10.79 -12.35
CA LYS A 92 -5.55 -12.03 -12.99
C LYS A 92 -4.51 -11.74 -14.07
N ASP A 93 -4.77 -10.75 -14.91
CA ASP A 93 -3.84 -10.35 -15.99
C ASP A 93 -2.51 -9.86 -15.42
N VAL A 94 -2.55 -9.01 -14.36
CA VAL A 94 -1.35 -8.54 -13.66
C VAL A 94 -0.57 -9.71 -13.06
N LYS A 95 -1.24 -10.67 -12.39
CA LYS A 95 -0.58 -11.86 -11.84
C LYS A 95 0.11 -12.69 -12.93
N GLN A 96 -0.53 -12.88 -14.08
CA GLN A 96 0.06 -13.61 -15.19
C GLN A 96 1.30 -12.90 -15.75
N ILE A 97 1.25 -11.58 -15.88
CA ILE A 97 2.39 -10.78 -16.35
C ILE A 97 3.56 -10.87 -15.37
N LEU A 98 3.31 -10.74 -14.06
CA LEU A 98 4.34 -10.86 -13.04
C LEU A 98 4.96 -12.27 -13.00
N ALA A 99 4.14 -13.32 -13.13
CA ALA A 99 4.63 -14.69 -13.20
C ALA A 99 5.61 -14.91 -14.37
N ASN A 100 5.43 -14.19 -15.49
CA ASN A 100 6.32 -14.24 -16.64
C ASN A 100 7.61 -13.40 -16.46
N GLU A 101 7.65 -12.48 -15.49
CA GLU A 101 8.79 -11.58 -15.19
C GLU A 101 9.60 -12.08 -13.97
N ASN A 102 9.52 -13.38 -13.64
CA ASN A 102 10.10 -14.05 -12.46
C ASN A 102 9.44 -13.76 -11.10
N GLY A 103 8.20 -13.24 -11.10
CA GLY A 103 7.43 -13.00 -9.89
C GLY A 103 7.48 -11.54 -9.44
N LEU A 104 7.41 -11.35 -8.12
CA LEU A 104 7.32 -10.03 -7.50
C LEU A 104 8.13 -10.01 -6.21
N ASP A 105 9.08 -9.08 -6.12
CA ASP A 105 9.92 -8.88 -4.92
C ASP A 105 9.36 -7.82 -4.00
N ILE A 106 8.81 -6.73 -4.56
CA ILE A 106 8.32 -5.58 -3.80
C ILE A 106 6.89 -5.24 -4.21
N LEU A 107 5.95 -5.29 -3.27
CA LEU A 107 4.58 -4.80 -3.47
C LEU A 107 4.31 -3.58 -2.58
N ILE A 108 3.97 -2.44 -3.19
CA ILE A 108 3.52 -1.25 -2.47
C ILE A 108 2.03 -1.02 -2.77
N ASN A 109 1.19 -1.52 -1.86
CA ASN A 109 -0.27 -1.32 -1.91
C ASN A 109 -0.64 0.09 -1.43
N ASN A 110 -0.54 1.05 -2.34
CA ASN A 110 -0.81 2.49 -2.14
C ASN A 110 -2.19 2.95 -2.65
N ALA A 111 -2.85 2.18 -3.51
CA ALA A 111 -4.09 2.63 -4.14
C ALA A 111 -5.20 2.77 -3.11
N ALA A 112 -5.88 3.91 -3.08
CA ALA A 112 -6.98 4.17 -2.17
C ALA A 112 -8.06 5.01 -2.82
N ILE A 113 -9.30 4.74 -2.41
CA ILE A 113 -10.43 5.63 -2.63
C ILE A 113 -10.91 6.11 -1.26
N ALA A 114 -11.12 7.41 -1.15
CA ALA A 114 -11.88 8.02 -0.06
C ALA A 114 -13.08 8.70 -0.73
N SER A 115 -14.20 7.99 -0.81
CA SER A 115 -15.45 8.56 -1.30
C SER A 115 -16.14 9.28 -0.15
N GLY A 116 -16.61 10.52 -0.36
CA GLY A 116 -17.52 11.21 0.55
C GLY A 116 -16.97 11.50 1.96
N ILE A 117 -16.25 12.61 2.14
CA ILE A 117 -15.80 13.12 3.46
C ILE A 117 -16.98 13.69 4.30
N GLY A 118 -18.24 13.40 3.94
CA GLY A 118 -19.42 14.08 4.49
C GLY A 118 -20.70 13.25 4.62
N GLU A 119 -20.88 12.15 3.88
CA GLU A 119 -22.10 11.32 3.96
C GLU A 119 -21.73 9.85 4.18
N PHE A 120 -22.22 9.31 5.30
CA PHE A 120 -22.04 7.91 5.68
C PHE A 120 -23.11 7.07 4.97
N ASP A 121 -22.78 6.60 3.76
CA ASP A 121 -23.66 5.79 2.90
C ASP A 121 -23.08 4.38 2.70
N ILE A 122 -23.95 3.37 2.56
CA ILE A 122 -23.52 1.96 2.42
C ILE A 122 -22.68 1.72 1.15
N ASN A 123 -22.91 2.45 0.06
CA ASN A 123 -22.09 2.38 -1.14
C ASN A 123 -20.72 3.06 -0.93
N VAL A 124 -20.66 4.10 -0.09
CA VAL A 124 -19.39 4.69 0.37
C VAL A 124 -18.61 3.68 1.22
N VAL A 125 -19.26 2.94 2.11
CA VAL A 125 -18.64 1.85 2.88
C VAL A 125 -18.06 0.80 1.95
N ARG A 126 -18.90 0.19 1.10
CA ARG A 126 -18.48 -0.90 0.19
C ARG A 126 -17.33 -0.49 -0.74
N SER A 127 -17.40 0.71 -1.33
CA SER A 127 -16.33 1.21 -2.21
C SER A 127 -15.03 1.54 -1.45
N THR A 128 -15.13 2.01 -0.21
CA THR A 128 -13.96 2.37 0.62
C THR A 128 -13.25 1.14 1.18
N LEU A 129 -13.98 0.07 1.51
CA LEU A 129 -13.36 -1.19 1.93
C LEU A 129 -12.53 -1.82 0.80
N ALA A 130 -12.88 -1.59 -0.47
CA ALA A 130 -12.26 -2.21 -1.63
C ALA A 130 -10.89 -1.61 -2.06
N THR A 131 -10.48 -0.44 -1.59
CA THR A 131 -9.26 0.24 -2.10
C THR A 131 -8.53 1.01 -0.98
N ASN A 132 -7.33 0.58 -0.58
CA ASN A 132 -6.78 1.02 0.71
C ASN A 132 -5.35 1.59 0.78
N PHE A 133 -5.26 2.83 1.30
CA PHE A 133 -4.09 3.49 1.88
C PHE A 133 -4.50 4.54 2.94
N TYR A 134 -3.75 4.67 4.04
CA TYR A 134 -3.86 5.50 5.29
C TYR A 134 -4.25 4.74 6.58
N VAL A 135 -4.28 5.44 7.72
CA VAL A 135 -4.29 4.89 9.10
C VAL A 135 -5.68 4.63 9.66
N GLY A 136 -5.84 3.49 10.34
CA GLY A 136 -6.93 3.18 11.23
C GLY A 136 -6.35 2.69 12.55
N MET A 137 -6.42 3.53 13.58
CA MET A 137 -6.01 3.15 14.92
C MET A 137 -7.13 2.36 15.59
N LEU A 138 -6.81 1.38 16.43
CA LEU A 138 -7.82 0.59 17.15
C LEU A 138 -8.77 1.47 17.94
N LYS A 139 -8.27 2.51 18.63
CA LYS A 139 -9.06 3.50 19.37
C LYS A 139 -10.09 4.28 18.56
N THR A 140 -10.07 4.14 17.22
CA THR A 140 -11.13 4.70 16.39
C THR A 140 -12.45 3.93 16.56
N LEU A 141 -12.37 2.65 16.95
CA LEU A 141 -13.50 1.85 17.40
C LEU A 141 -13.81 2.24 18.84
N SER A 142 -15.03 2.64 19.14
CA SER A 142 -15.40 3.02 20.52
C SER A 142 -15.74 1.81 21.40
N SER A 143 -16.03 0.64 20.80
CA SER A 143 -16.23 -0.62 21.52
C SER A 143 -14.89 -1.27 21.89
N PRO A 144 -14.63 -1.53 23.19
CA PRO A 144 -13.48 -2.32 23.64
C PRO A 144 -13.51 -3.76 23.10
N GLU A 145 -14.70 -4.34 22.91
CA GLU A 145 -14.88 -5.67 22.36
C GLU A 145 -14.41 -5.72 20.90
N LEU A 146 -14.83 -4.77 20.06
CA LEU A 146 -14.33 -4.66 18.68
C LEU A 146 -12.81 -4.43 18.66
N GLN A 147 -12.29 -3.55 19.53
CA GLN A 147 -10.84 -3.35 19.63
C GLN A 147 -10.11 -4.67 19.93
N LYS A 148 -10.65 -5.47 20.85
CA LYS A 148 -10.11 -6.79 21.20
C LYS A 148 -10.21 -7.77 20.03
N GLU A 149 -11.34 -7.83 19.33
CA GLU A 149 -11.55 -8.73 18.19
C GLU A 149 -10.57 -8.44 17.05
N PHE A 150 -10.40 -7.19 16.65
CA PHE A 150 -9.45 -6.82 15.59
C PHE A 150 -7.98 -7.00 15.98
N SER A 151 -7.66 -6.98 17.29
CA SER A 151 -6.28 -7.08 17.79
C SER A 151 -5.87 -8.47 18.25
N ARG A 152 -6.76 -9.47 18.16
CA ARG A 152 -6.46 -10.87 18.44
C ARG A 152 -5.19 -11.34 17.71
N GLU A 153 -4.28 -11.95 18.47
CA GLU A 153 -3.03 -12.51 17.91
C GLU A 153 -3.28 -13.71 17.00
N ASP A 154 -4.39 -14.42 17.24
CA ASP A 154 -4.83 -15.61 16.52
C ASP A 154 -5.88 -15.31 15.42
N LEU A 155 -6.23 -14.04 15.20
CA LEU A 155 -7.22 -13.64 14.19
C LEU A 155 -6.85 -14.23 12.82
N ASP A 156 -7.79 -14.86 12.13
CA ASP A 156 -7.58 -15.34 10.77
C ASP A 156 -8.26 -14.47 9.71
N ILE A 157 -8.04 -14.81 8.43
CA ILE A 157 -8.55 -14.02 7.30
C ILE A 157 -10.07 -14.11 7.17
N ASP A 158 -10.68 -15.25 7.48
CA ASP A 158 -12.12 -15.46 7.37
C ASP A 158 -12.86 -14.77 8.52
N GLU A 159 -12.30 -14.80 9.72
CA GLU A 159 -12.77 -14.02 10.87
C GLU A 159 -12.68 -12.52 10.59
N LEU A 160 -11.56 -12.03 10.04
CA LEU A 160 -11.45 -10.63 9.64
C LEU A 160 -12.49 -10.25 8.58
N ILE A 161 -12.72 -11.10 7.57
CA ILE A 161 -13.79 -10.89 6.58
C ILE A 161 -15.16 -10.84 7.29
N GLY A 162 -15.38 -11.70 8.29
CA GLY A 162 -16.57 -11.69 9.13
C GLY A 162 -16.76 -10.36 9.87
N LEU A 163 -15.70 -9.80 10.47
CA LEU A 163 -15.74 -8.49 11.13
C LEU A 163 -16.06 -7.35 10.16
N MET A 164 -15.47 -7.38 8.96
CA MET A 164 -15.77 -6.38 7.92
C MET A 164 -17.22 -6.47 7.43
N LYS A 165 -17.77 -7.70 7.30
CA LYS A 165 -19.18 -7.93 6.98
C LYS A 165 -20.11 -7.49 8.12
N LYS A 166 -19.73 -7.73 9.38
CA LYS A 166 -20.47 -7.24 10.55
C LYS A 166 -20.58 -5.71 10.49
N PHE A 167 -19.48 -5.02 10.21
CA PHE A 167 -19.51 -3.57 10.04
C PHE A 167 -20.50 -3.14 8.94
N GLU A 168 -20.43 -3.73 7.74
CA GLU A 168 -21.39 -3.42 6.67
C GLU A 168 -22.85 -3.60 7.11
N ASN A 169 -23.15 -4.74 7.75
CA ASN A 169 -24.49 -5.05 8.23
C ASN A 169 -24.96 -4.07 9.33
N ASP A 170 -24.08 -3.70 10.26
CA ASP A 170 -24.42 -2.76 11.34
C ASP A 170 -24.66 -1.34 10.79
N VAL A 171 -23.97 -0.95 9.72
CA VAL A 171 -24.25 0.30 9.00
C VAL A 171 -25.60 0.23 8.29
N GLU A 172 -25.85 -0.84 7.53
CA GLU A 172 -27.10 -1.05 6.77
C GLU A 172 -28.34 -1.05 7.68
N ASN A 173 -28.20 -1.57 8.90
CA ASN A 173 -29.27 -1.62 9.90
C ASN A 173 -29.29 -0.40 10.86
N ASN A 174 -28.52 0.65 10.58
CA ASN A 174 -28.39 1.84 11.43
C ASN A 174 -28.00 1.56 12.89
N GLN A 175 -27.29 0.45 13.15
CA GLN A 175 -26.81 0.05 14.48
C GLN A 175 -25.38 0.52 14.76
N TRP A 176 -24.71 1.15 13.80
CA TRP A 176 -23.28 1.44 13.87
C TRP A 176 -22.84 2.22 15.12
N ILE A 177 -23.64 3.19 15.59
CA ILE A 177 -23.37 3.94 16.84
C ILE A 177 -23.42 3.01 18.05
N LYS A 178 -24.49 2.21 18.14
CA LYS A 178 -24.75 1.29 19.27
C LYS A 178 -23.68 0.22 19.37
N GLU A 179 -23.23 -0.30 18.23
CA GLU A 179 -22.21 -1.33 18.11
C GLU A 179 -20.78 -0.77 18.26
N GLY A 180 -20.62 0.54 18.39
CA GLY A 180 -19.34 1.19 18.67
C GLY A 180 -18.44 1.40 17.45
N TRP A 181 -19.02 1.44 16.25
CA TRP A 181 -18.30 1.79 15.03
C TRP A 181 -18.18 3.32 14.87
N PRO A 182 -17.09 3.82 14.28
CA PRO A 182 -16.97 5.24 13.96
C PRO A 182 -17.89 5.61 12.79
N SER A 183 -18.26 6.88 12.70
CA SER A 183 -18.98 7.45 11.56
C SER A 183 -18.16 7.56 10.27
N LYS A 184 -16.92 7.06 10.27
CA LYS A 184 -15.98 7.15 9.13
C LYS A 184 -15.64 5.75 8.65
N ALA A 185 -16.30 5.31 7.58
CA ALA A 185 -16.07 3.98 6.99
C ALA A 185 -14.61 3.76 6.59
N TYR A 186 -13.97 4.83 6.12
CA TYR A 186 -12.54 4.86 5.86
C TYR A 186 -11.70 4.45 7.06
N SER A 187 -12.02 4.92 8.26
CA SER A 187 -11.26 4.55 9.46
C SER A 187 -11.35 3.05 9.75
N VAL A 188 -12.53 2.45 9.59
CA VAL A 188 -12.73 1.00 9.77
C VAL A 188 -11.96 0.22 8.70
N SER A 189 -11.97 0.67 7.44
CA SER A 189 -11.22 0.03 6.36
C SER A 189 -9.72 -0.06 6.67
N LYS A 190 -9.16 0.94 7.37
CA LYS A 190 -7.75 0.96 7.75
C LYS A 190 -7.44 0.15 9.00
N VAL A 191 -8.40 0.01 9.92
CA VAL A 191 -8.29 -0.97 11.01
C VAL A 191 -8.20 -2.38 10.42
N GLY A 192 -9.08 -2.70 9.46
CA GLY A 192 -9.04 -3.97 8.73
C GLY A 192 -7.73 -4.20 7.98
N LEU A 193 -7.17 -3.17 7.32
CA LEU A 193 -5.86 -3.26 6.66
C LEU A 193 -4.72 -3.56 7.64
N ASN A 194 -4.70 -2.93 8.82
CA ASN A 194 -3.69 -3.20 9.83
C ASN A 194 -3.81 -4.64 10.40
N ALA A 195 -5.04 -5.10 10.64
CA ALA A 195 -5.30 -6.49 11.04
C ALA A 195 -4.81 -7.48 9.96
N MET A 196 -5.17 -7.23 8.69
CA MET A 196 -4.74 -8.03 7.54
C MET A 196 -3.21 -8.08 7.39
N THR A 197 -2.53 -6.97 7.66
CA THR A 197 -1.06 -6.91 7.66
C THR A 197 -0.47 -7.88 8.68
N LYS A 198 -0.99 -7.88 9.92
CA LYS A 198 -0.56 -8.80 10.97
C LYS A 198 -0.84 -10.26 10.60
N ILE A 199 -2.00 -10.56 10.01
CA ILE A 199 -2.36 -11.90 9.52
C ILE A 199 -1.35 -12.38 8.49
N PHE A 200 -1.05 -11.58 7.47
CA PHE A 200 -0.13 -11.96 6.39
C PHE A 200 1.32 -12.07 6.86
N ALA A 201 1.76 -11.22 7.78
CA ALA A 201 3.08 -11.35 8.41
C ALA A 201 3.22 -12.70 9.12
N ARG A 202 2.29 -13.02 10.03
CA ARG A 202 2.29 -14.32 10.75
C ARG A 202 2.24 -15.51 9.79
N ARG A 203 1.43 -15.40 8.73
CA ARG A 203 1.34 -16.45 7.71
C ARG A 203 2.67 -16.64 7.00
N ALA A 204 3.33 -15.57 6.57
CA ALA A 204 4.65 -15.64 5.96
C ALA A 204 5.67 -16.30 6.88
N ASP A 205 5.72 -15.89 8.15
CA ASP A 205 6.61 -16.46 9.16
C ASP A 205 6.33 -17.96 9.37
N SER A 206 5.06 -18.35 9.50
CA SER A 206 4.65 -19.75 9.72
C SER A 206 4.92 -20.66 8.53
N GLU A 207 4.89 -20.10 7.31
CA GLU A 207 5.20 -20.81 6.07
C GLU A 207 6.72 -20.81 5.79
N GLY A 208 7.55 -20.22 6.66
CA GLY A 208 8.99 -20.09 6.48
C GLY A 208 9.37 -19.23 5.28
N LYS A 209 8.50 -18.32 4.88
CA LYS A 209 8.73 -17.40 3.75
C LYS A 209 9.52 -16.19 4.25
N ASN A 210 10.61 -15.86 3.58
CA ASN A 210 11.35 -14.63 3.82
C ASN A 210 10.62 -13.42 3.21
N ILE A 211 9.43 -13.11 3.73
CA ILE A 211 8.57 -12.02 3.26
C ILE A 211 8.19 -11.14 4.46
N LEU A 212 8.56 -9.87 4.38
CA LEU A 212 8.17 -8.85 5.34
C LEU A 212 6.91 -8.12 4.87
N VAL A 213 5.93 -8.01 5.76
CA VAL A 213 4.65 -7.36 5.51
C VAL A 213 4.44 -6.27 6.57
N HIS A 214 4.29 -5.02 6.11
CA HIS A 214 4.15 -3.87 7.00
C HIS A 214 3.01 -2.96 6.57
N ALA A 215 2.35 -2.36 7.56
CA ALA A 215 1.43 -1.25 7.35
C ALA A 215 2.16 0.05 7.68
N CYS A 216 1.86 1.13 6.96
CA CYS A 216 2.46 2.42 7.29
C CYS A 216 1.54 3.62 7.05
N CYS A 217 1.90 4.71 7.73
CA CYS A 217 1.27 6.02 7.61
C CYS A 217 2.19 7.00 6.89
N PRO A 218 1.77 7.57 5.75
CA PRO A 218 2.50 8.66 5.08
C PRO A 218 2.35 10.01 5.83
N GLY A 219 1.47 10.11 6.82
CA GLY A 219 1.01 11.38 7.40
C GLY A 219 0.05 12.16 6.50
N TRP A 220 -0.36 13.35 6.92
CA TRP A 220 -1.31 14.16 6.15
C TRP A 220 -0.58 14.87 5.00
N VAL A 221 -0.84 14.43 3.76
CA VAL A 221 -0.10 14.81 2.56
C VAL A 221 -0.97 15.54 1.55
N ALA A 222 -0.45 16.63 1.00
CA ALA A 222 -1.07 17.48 -0.02
C ALA A 222 -1.25 16.70 -1.33
N THR A 223 -2.45 16.15 -1.49
CA THR A 223 -2.95 15.39 -2.64
C THR A 223 -4.42 15.73 -2.81
N ASP A 224 -5.04 15.28 -3.90
CA ASP A 224 -6.50 15.38 -4.08
C ASP A 224 -7.28 14.82 -2.87
N MET A 225 -6.74 13.80 -2.19
CA MET A 225 -7.36 13.17 -1.01
C MET A 225 -7.06 13.94 0.29
N GLY A 226 -5.85 14.43 0.47
CA GLY A 226 -5.46 15.16 1.68
C GLY A 226 -5.89 16.63 1.68
N GLY A 227 -6.19 17.21 0.52
CA GLY A 227 -6.50 18.62 0.35
C GLY A 227 -5.27 19.54 0.41
N PRO A 228 -5.45 20.82 0.07
CA PRO A 228 -4.34 21.77 -0.05
C PRO A 228 -3.71 22.18 1.29
N ASN A 229 -4.43 22.01 2.41
CA ASN A 229 -3.96 22.41 3.75
C ASN A 229 -3.08 21.35 4.42
N ALA A 230 -2.84 20.22 3.76
CA ALA A 230 -2.01 19.17 4.31
C ALA A 230 -0.54 19.64 4.43
N PRO A 231 0.11 19.44 5.58
CA PRO A 231 1.43 20.01 5.85
C PRO A 231 2.57 19.29 5.12
N ARG A 232 2.35 18.06 4.65
CA ARG A 232 3.38 17.28 3.95
C ARG A 232 3.19 17.36 2.44
N ASN A 233 4.29 17.38 1.69
CA ASN A 233 4.26 17.15 0.25
C ASN A 233 4.33 15.64 -0.09
N ILE A 234 4.12 15.29 -1.36
CA ILE A 234 4.09 13.90 -1.84
C ILE A 234 5.42 13.17 -1.61
N ASP A 235 6.56 13.86 -1.68
CA ASP A 235 7.88 13.28 -1.44
C ASP A 235 8.05 12.84 0.01
N GLN A 236 7.66 13.71 0.94
CA GLN A 236 7.64 13.41 2.37
C GLN A 236 6.68 12.25 2.68
N GLY A 237 5.55 12.16 1.97
CA GLY A 237 4.61 11.05 2.10
C GLY A 237 5.17 9.69 1.65
N ALA A 238 6.03 9.70 0.63
CA ALA A 238 6.65 8.50 0.07
C ALA A 238 7.81 7.93 0.92
N GLU A 239 8.34 8.69 1.88
CA GLU A 239 9.55 8.31 2.61
C GLU A 239 9.46 7.01 3.40
N THR A 240 8.36 6.79 4.13
CA THR A 240 8.18 5.58 4.95
C THR A 240 7.88 4.36 4.07
N PRO A 241 6.97 4.42 3.07
CA PRO A 241 6.79 3.33 2.12
C PRO A 241 8.09 2.88 1.45
N ILE A 242 8.93 3.82 0.99
CA ILE A 242 10.20 3.48 0.33
C ILE A 242 11.22 2.91 1.32
N TYR A 243 11.26 3.43 2.54
CA TYR A 243 12.12 2.89 3.60
C TYR A 243 11.81 1.42 3.87
N LEU A 244 10.52 1.06 3.99
CA LEU A 244 10.10 -0.32 4.20
C LEU A 244 10.34 -1.22 2.99
N ALA A 245 10.31 -0.66 1.77
CA ALA A 245 10.46 -1.41 0.53
C ALA A 245 11.91 -1.74 0.15
N LEU A 246 12.88 -0.90 0.53
CA LEU A 246 14.27 -1.03 0.09
C LEU A 246 15.22 -1.62 1.13
N ASP A 247 14.84 -1.63 2.40
CA ASP A 247 15.81 -1.74 3.49
C ASP A 247 15.67 -3.03 4.31
N GLU A 248 15.80 -4.17 3.63
CA GLU A 248 15.77 -5.53 4.21
C GLU A 248 16.78 -5.70 5.37
N ASN A 249 17.88 -4.93 5.38
CA ASN A 249 18.90 -4.97 6.44
C ASN A 249 18.64 -4.00 7.60
N VAL A 250 17.66 -3.11 7.48
CA VAL A 250 17.39 -2.04 8.47
C VAL A 250 16.05 -2.22 9.14
N VAL A 251 15.09 -2.87 8.49
CA VAL A 251 13.85 -3.32 9.13
C VAL A 251 14.06 -4.73 9.67
N PRO A 252 14.21 -4.92 10.99
CA PRO A 252 14.48 -6.24 11.54
C PRO A 252 13.28 -7.17 11.32
N GLU A 253 13.52 -8.45 11.02
CA GLU A 253 12.46 -9.48 10.92
C GLU A 253 11.57 -9.52 12.18
N THR A 254 12.13 -9.20 13.36
CA THR A 254 11.40 -9.07 14.63
C THR A 254 10.31 -7.99 14.63
N LYS A 255 10.23 -7.16 13.58
CA LYS A 255 9.21 -6.12 13.38
C LYS A 255 8.22 -6.45 12.25
N ASN A 256 8.21 -7.69 11.74
CA ASN A 256 7.23 -8.13 10.76
C ASN A 256 5.80 -7.93 11.28
N GLY A 257 4.88 -7.47 10.42
CA GLY A 257 3.49 -7.19 10.81
C GLY A 257 3.27 -5.91 11.62
N GLU A 258 4.31 -5.11 11.87
CA GLU A 258 4.17 -3.87 12.62
C GLU A 258 3.62 -2.69 11.80
N PHE A 259 3.10 -1.70 12.52
CA PHE A 259 2.62 -0.45 11.95
C PHE A 259 3.67 0.65 12.07
N TRP A 260 3.94 1.35 10.97
CA TRP A 260 5.04 2.30 10.86
C TRP A 260 4.57 3.72 10.54
N ARG A 261 5.26 4.71 11.11
CA ARG A 261 5.12 6.12 10.72
C ARG A 261 6.45 6.81 10.90
N ASN A 262 6.83 7.64 9.92
CA ASN A 262 8.10 8.37 9.96
C ASN A 262 9.31 7.42 10.20
N LYS A 263 9.30 6.25 9.55
CA LYS A 263 10.33 5.20 9.68
C LYS A 263 10.50 4.65 11.10
N GLN A 264 9.48 4.78 11.96
CA GLN A 264 9.47 4.22 13.31
C GLN A 264 8.23 3.36 13.51
N VAL A 265 8.38 2.30 14.31
CA VAL A 265 7.24 1.50 14.77
C VAL A 265 6.38 2.37 15.69
N VAL A 266 5.08 2.36 15.44
CA VAL A 266 4.09 3.04 16.27
C VAL A 266 3.12 1.99 16.79
N PRO A 267 2.83 1.96 18.11
CA PRO A 267 1.82 1.06 18.65
C PRO A 267 0.48 1.22 17.94
N TRP A 268 -0.12 0.11 17.53
CA TRP A 268 -1.45 0.11 16.92
C TRP A 268 -2.52 0.22 18.00
N ASN A 269 -2.57 1.38 18.69
CA ASN A 269 -3.49 1.69 19.78
C ASN A 269 -4.38 2.89 19.41
#